data_AF-A0A3B9BMI3-F1
#
_entry.id   AF-A0A3B9BMI3-F1
#
_cell.length_a   1.000
_cell.length_b   1.000
_cell.length_c   1.000
_cell.angle_alpha   90.00
_cell.angle_beta   90.00
_cell.angle_gamma   90.00
#
_symmetry.space_group_name_H-M   'P 1'
#
loop_
_entity.id
_entity.type
_entity.pdbx_description
1 polymer ?
#
loop_
_entity_poly.entity_id
_entity_poly.type
_entity_poly.pdbx_seq_one_letter_code
_entity_poly.pdbx_strand_id
1 'polypeptide(L)'
;IMQNVSVEEQQKVALEIEALSGVDMPDRVKALNLGLLLLNIVGEHVLRIAVQNLEQEFAAAGRVLESVEQEMEGIDFDIAIVNLTPLCAELADMPEDQQIEVEYEVQRMKALSLTDQTRRYLFGLFLIKTFGADIVSKAIKAIRDDISLSDTPQPSLPHPAPPEQE
;
A
#
# COMPACT_ATOMS: atom_id res chain seq x y z
N ILE A 1 -15.56 -1.76 -19.71
CA ILE A 1 -16.21 -1.06 -20.84
C ILE A 1 -15.67 -1.66 -22.14
N MET A 2 -16.37 -2.65 -22.70
CA MET A 2 -16.15 -3.21 -24.06
C MET A 2 -17.48 -3.80 -24.57
N GLN A 3 -18.58 -3.05 -24.44
CA GLN A 3 -19.92 -3.55 -24.78
C GLN A 3 -20.23 -3.51 -26.29
N ASN A 4 -19.36 -2.90 -27.11
CA ASN A 4 -19.55 -2.68 -28.55
C ASN A 4 -18.54 -3.43 -29.44
N VAL A 5 -17.69 -4.29 -28.87
CA VAL A 5 -16.66 -5.04 -29.61
C VAL A 5 -17.14 -6.47 -29.79
N SER A 6 -17.11 -7.00 -31.01
CA SER A 6 -17.52 -8.37 -31.29
C SER A 6 -16.61 -9.38 -30.57
N VAL A 7 -17.13 -10.60 -30.33
CA VAL A 7 -16.34 -11.68 -29.70
C VAL A 7 -15.09 -12.02 -30.53
N GLU A 8 -15.19 -11.93 -31.85
CA GLU A 8 -14.08 -12.16 -32.78
C GLU A 8 -12.98 -11.10 -32.62
N GLU A 9 -13.36 -9.82 -32.52
CA GLU A 9 -12.41 -8.73 -32.26
C GLU A 9 -11.79 -8.85 -30.87
N GLN A 10 -12.55 -9.25 -29.84
CA GLN A 10 -12.02 -9.49 -28.49
C GLN A 10 -10.96 -10.62 -28.48
N GLN A 11 -11.22 -11.71 -29.19
CA GLN A 11 -10.27 -12.83 -29.31
C GLN A 11 -9.01 -12.42 -30.08
N LYS A 12 -9.16 -11.63 -31.14
CA LYS A 12 -8.03 -11.11 -31.91
C LYS A 12 -7.14 -10.19 -31.05
N VAL A 13 -7.74 -9.31 -30.26
CA VAL A 13 -7.02 -8.46 -29.29
C VAL A 13 -6.23 -9.31 -28.31
N ALA A 14 -6.85 -10.36 -27.74
CA ALA A 14 -6.18 -11.21 -26.76
C ALA A 14 -4.92 -11.87 -27.34
N LEU A 15 -5.01 -12.40 -28.56
CA LEU A 15 -3.88 -13.01 -29.26
C LEU A 15 -2.77 -12.02 -29.59
N GLU A 16 -3.12 -10.80 -30.02
CA GLU A 16 -2.13 -9.76 -30.34
C GLU A 16 -1.45 -9.19 -29.07
N ILE A 17 -2.18 -9.08 -27.96
CA ILE A 17 -1.60 -8.73 -26.65
C ILE A 17 -0.63 -9.83 -26.18
N GLU A 18 -1.02 -11.09 -26.28
CA GLU A 18 -0.17 -12.22 -25.92
C GLU A 18 1.12 -12.23 -26.76
N ALA A 19 0.99 -12.01 -28.07
CA ALA A 19 2.14 -11.87 -28.96
C ALA A 19 3.04 -10.69 -28.59
N LEU A 20 2.49 -9.53 -28.26
CA LEU A 20 3.25 -8.35 -27.80
C LEU A 20 3.99 -8.61 -26.48
N SER A 21 3.40 -9.44 -25.59
CA SER A 21 4.02 -9.78 -24.30
C SER A 21 5.30 -10.60 -24.45
N GLY A 22 5.34 -11.50 -25.45
CA GLY A 22 6.44 -12.45 -25.67
C GLY A 22 7.62 -11.90 -26.46
N VAL A 23 7.52 -10.68 -27.00
CA VAL A 23 8.60 -10.07 -27.79
C VAL A 23 9.51 -9.25 -26.88
N ASP A 24 10.82 -9.43 -27.06
CA ASP A 24 11.83 -8.61 -26.40
C ASP A 24 11.97 -7.25 -27.11
N MET A 25 11.36 -6.22 -26.53
CA MET A 25 11.47 -4.84 -26.99
C MET A 25 11.27 -3.90 -25.79
N PRO A 26 11.73 -2.63 -25.86
CA PRO A 26 11.55 -1.69 -24.76
C PRO A 26 10.08 -1.45 -24.43
N ASP A 27 9.75 -1.29 -23.15
CA ASP A 27 8.37 -1.13 -22.67
C ASP A 27 7.64 0.04 -23.32
N ARG A 28 8.35 1.14 -23.59
CA ARG A 28 7.81 2.29 -24.32
C ARG A 28 7.32 1.90 -25.72
N VAL A 29 8.02 1.01 -26.40
CA VAL A 29 7.66 0.52 -27.73
C VAL A 29 6.49 -0.47 -27.64
N LYS A 30 6.47 -1.35 -26.62
CA LYS A 30 5.31 -2.22 -26.34
C LYS A 30 4.03 -1.40 -26.10
N ALA A 31 4.11 -0.37 -25.27
CA ALA A 31 2.99 0.50 -24.95
C ALA A 31 2.46 1.26 -26.18
N LEU A 32 3.36 1.73 -27.07
CA LEU A 32 2.97 2.37 -28.32
C LEU A 32 2.27 1.40 -29.27
N ASN A 33 2.80 0.18 -29.42
CA ASN A 33 2.19 -0.85 -30.26
C ASN A 33 0.82 -1.28 -29.73
N LEU A 34 0.69 -1.45 -28.41
CA LEU A 34 -0.59 -1.72 -27.75
C LEU A 34 -1.58 -0.56 -27.95
N GLY A 35 -1.11 0.69 -27.79
CA GLY A 35 -1.94 1.86 -28.03
C GLY A 35 -2.45 1.94 -29.48
N LEU A 36 -1.59 1.65 -30.46
CA LEU A 36 -1.97 1.60 -31.86
C LEU A 36 -2.99 0.48 -32.15
N LEU A 37 -2.78 -0.70 -31.57
CA LEU A 37 -3.72 -1.81 -31.67
C LEU A 37 -5.10 -1.42 -31.13
N LEU A 38 -5.15 -0.90 -29.90
CA LEU A 38 -6.40 -0.50 -29.27
C LEU A 38 -7.08 0.64 -30.03
N LEU A 39 -6.30 1.60 -30.56
CA LEU A 39 -6.82 2.72 -31.36
C LEU A 39 -7.61 2.22 -32.57
N ASN A 40 -7.10 1.20 -33.25
CA ASN A 40 -7.74 0.63 -34.44
C ASN A 40 -9.04 -0.10 -34.14
N ILE A 41 -9.30 -0.48 -32.87
CA ILE A 41 -10.41 -1.33 -32.48
C ILE A 41 -11.50 -0.54 -31.76
N VAL A 42 -11.11 0.23 -30.74
CA VAL A 42 -12.07 0.99 -29.93
C VAL A 42 -12.22 2.45 -30.39
N GLY A 43 -11.32 2.92 -31.26
CA GLY A 43 -11.27 4.30 -31.72
C GLY A 43 -10.61 5.26 -30.73
N GLU A 44 -10.21 6.42 -31.25
CA GLU A 44 -9.41 7.42 -30.52
C GLU A 44 -10.08 7.92 -29.25
N HIS A 45 -11.38 8.21 -29.31
CA HIS A 45 -12.10 8.80 -28.19
C HIS A 45 -12.16 7.86 -26.99
N VAL A 46 -12.50 6.58 -27.21
CA VAL A 46 -12.60 5.57 -26.15
C VAL A 46 -11.22 5.26 -25.58
N LEU A 47 -10.21 5.11 -26.45
CA LEU A 47 -8.84 4.85 -26.01
C LEU A 47 -8.31 6.02 -25.17
N ARG A 48 -8.54 7.27 -25.58
CA ARG A 48 -8.10 8.45 -24.84
C ARG A 48 -8.71 8.50 -23.44
N ILE A 49 -10.01 8.25 -23.31
CA ILE A 49 -10.68 8.20 -22.00
C ILE A 49 -10.11 7.07 -21.14
N ALA A 50 -9.89 5.89 -21.72
CA ALA A 50 -9.31 4.76 -21.00
C ALA A 50 -7.89 5.06 -20.48
N VAL A 51 -7.04 5.67 -21.30
CA VAL A 51 -5.68 6.08 -20.90
C VAL A 51 -5.72 7.16 -19.83
N GLN A 52 -6.57 8.19 -19.97
CA GLN A 52 -6.71 9.24 -18.95
C GLN A 52 -7.18 8.68 -17.60
N ASN A 53 -8.12 7.74 -17.61
CA ASN A 53 -8.56 7.08 -16.39
C ASN A 53 -7.42 6.25 -15.77
N LEU A 54 -6.67 5.49 -16.58
CA LEU A 54 -5.50 4.76 -16.10
C LEU A 54 -4.41 5.68 -15.54
N GLU A 55 -4.15 6.83 -16.16
CA GLU A 55 -3.22 7.84 -15.63
C GLU A 55 -3.67 8.36 -14.27
N GLN A 56 -4.97 8.57 -14.06
CA GLN A 56 -5.50 8.97 -12.76
C GLN A 56 -5.35 7.87 -11.71
N GLU A 57 -5.62 6.62 -12.06
CA GLU A 57 -5.43 5.45 -11.19
C GLU A 57 -3.94 5.27 -10.84
N PHE A 58 -3.03 5.41 -11.81
CA PHE A 58 -1.59 5.33 -11.56
C PHE A 58 -1.09 6.52 -10.73
N ALA A 59 -1.60 7.72 -10.96
CA ALA A 59 -1.27 8.88 -10.15
C ALA A 59 -1.83 8.78 -8.73
N ALA A 60 -2.98 8.12 -8.55
CA ALA A 60 -3.52 7.81 -7.23
C ALA A 60 -2.65 6.75 -6.53
N ALA A 61 -2.30 5.68 -7.22
CA ALA A 61 -1.40 4.64 -6.70
C ALA A 61 -0.02 5.21 -6.34
N GLY A 62 0.58 6.05 -7.19
CA GLY A 62 1.86 6.71 -6.92
C GLY A 62 1.82 7.62 -5.69
N ARG A 63 0.73 8.38 -5.51
CA ARG A 63 0.51 9.18 -4.30
C ARG A 63 0.37 8.34 -3.05
N VAL A 64 -0.26 7.16 -3.15
CA VAL A 64 -0.34 6.20 -2.04
C VAL A 64 1.06 5.66 -1.69
N LEU A 65 1.89 5.34 -2.68
CA LEU A 65 3.28 4.88 -2.46
C LEU A 65 4.14 5.94 -1.77
N GLU A 66 4.09 7.19 -2.24
CA GLU A 66 4.81 8.31 -1.59
C GLU A 66 4.28 8.59 -0.17
N SER A 67 2.95 8.51 0.02
CA SER A 67 2.34 8.67 1.34
C SER A 67 2.73 7.57 2.31
N VAL A 68 2.89 6.32 1.85
CA VAL A 68 3.39 5.21 2.69
C VAL A 68 4.80 5.49 3.17
N GLU A 69 5.70 5.89 2.27
CA GLU A 69 7.08 6.19 2.66
C GLU A 69 7.12 7.31 3.70
N GLN A 70 6.37 8.39 3.48
CA GLN A 70 6.31 9.52 4.42
C GLN A 70 5.64 9.14 5.76
N GLU A 71 4.55 8.38 5.74
CA GLU A 71 3.84 8.01 6.97
C GLU A 71 4.63 6.99 7.80
N MET A 72 5.35 6.08 7.15
CA MET A 72 6.20 5.07 7.78
C MET A 72 7.61 5.59 8.13
N GLU A 73 7.96 6.81 7.71
CA GLU A 73 9.25 7.42 8.02
C GLU A 73 9.43 7.59 9.53
N GLY A 74 10.60 7.21 10.04
CA GLY A 74 10.93 7.32 11.47
C GLY A 74 10.26 6.28 12.38
N ILE A 75 9.31 5.48 11.90
CA ILE A 75 8.76 4.35 12.67
C ILE A 75 9.79 3.21 12.64
N ASP A 76 10.07 2.61 13.80
CA ASP A 76 10.90 1.41 13.88
C ASP A 76 10.14 0.19 13.34
N PHE A 77 10.81 -0.66 12.57
CA PHE A 77 10.16 -1.79 11.92
C PHE A 77 9.58 -2.82 12.91
N ASP A 78 10.30 -3.12 13.97
CA ASP A 78 9.88 -4.11 14.96
C ASP A 78 8.69 -3.57 15.77
N ILE A 79 8.69 -2.27 16.08
CA ILE A 79 7.53 -1.59 16.69
C ILE A 79 6.35 -1.58 15.72
N ALA A 80 6.58 -1.22 14.46
CA ALA A 80 5.55 -1.14 13.43
C ALA A 80 4.82 -2.48 13.28
N ILE A 81 5.57 -3.56 13.19
CA ILE A 81 5.03 -4.90 12.95
C ILE A 81 4.18 -5.41 14.12
N VAL A 82 4.61 -5.13 15.35
CA VAL A 82 3.91 -5.60 16.56
C VAL A 82 2.59 -4.86 16.75
N ASN A 83 2.53 -3.60 16.35
CA ASN A 83 1.40 -2.73 16.67
C ASN A 83 0.49 -2.43 15.46
N LEU A 84 1.03 -2.22 14.26
CA LEU A 84 0.21 -1.83 13.10
C LEU A 84 -0.63 -2.98 12.56
N THR A 85 -0.09 -4.20 12.45
CA THR A 85 -0.83 -5.35 11.92
C THR A 85 -2.11 -5.63 12.73
N PRO A 86 -2.05 -5.82 14.07
CA PRO A 86 -3.26 -6.09 14.84
C PRO A 86 -4.21 -4.89 14.84
N LEU A 87 -3.69 -3.66 14.91
CA LEU A 87 -4.53 -2.46 14.88
C LEU A 87 -5.26 -2.28 13.54
N CYS A 88 -4.62 -2.59 12.41
CA CYS A 88 -5.26 -2.58 11.11
C CYS A 88 -6.34 -3.67 11.00
N ALA A 89 -6.08 -4.88 11.53
CA ALA A 89 -7.05 -5.96 11.56
C ALA A 89 -8.28 -5.63 12.42
N GLU A 90 -8.08 -4.99 13.57
CA GLU A 90 -9.16 -4.52 14.44
C GLU A 90 -9.99 -3.43 13.77
N LEU A 91 -9.34 -2.41 13.19
CA LEU A 91 -10.03 -1.32 12.47
C LEU A 91 -10.79 -1.81 11.23
N ALA A 92 -10.35 -2.91 10.63
CA ALA A 92 -10.99 -3.54 9.47
C ALA A 92 -12.10 -4.53 9.85
N ASP A 93 -12.31 -4.82 11.14
CA ASP A 93 -13.20 -5.90 11.62
C ASP A 93 -12.88 -7.24 10.91
N MET A 94 -11.59 -7.54 10.78
CA MET A 94 -11.11 -8.68 9.99
C MET A 94 -11.41 -10.01 10.70
N PRO A 95 -11.96 -11.02 10.01
CA PRO A 95 -12.17 -12.37 10.56
C PRO A 95 -10.87 -13.06 10.98
N GLU A 96 -10.92 -13.89 12.04
CA GLU A 96 -9.74 -14.60 12.59
C GLU A 96 -9.02 -15.49 11.57
N ASP A 97 -9.75 -16.12 10.65
CA ASP A 97 -9.16 -16.97 9.60
C ASP A 97 -8.28 -16.16 8.64
N GLN A 98 -8.68 -14.92 8.32
CA GLN A 98 -7.88 -14.00 7.51
C GLN A 98 -6.70 -13.43 8.29
N GLN A 99 -6.87 -13.18 9.60
CA GLN A 99 -5.77 -12.71 10.46
C GLN A 99 -4.62 -13.72 10.52
N ILE A 100 -4.92 -15.02 10.52
CA ILE A 100 -3.89 -16.08 10.50
C ILE A 100 -3.05 -16.02 9.22
N GLU A 101 -3.68 -15.79 8.06
CA GLU A 101 -2.98 -15.65 6.78
C GLU A 101 -2.08 -14.41 6.76
N VAL A 102 -2.60 -13.28 7.25
CA VAL A 102 -1.84 -12.03 7.38
C VAL A 102 -0.64 -12.21 8.30
N GLU A 103 -0.82 -12.82 9.47
CA GLU A 103 0.27 -13.06 10.42
C GLU A 103 1.36 -13.94 9.81
N TYR A 104 1.00 -14.98 9.06
CA TYR A 104 1.97 -15.83 8.36
C TYR A 104 2.83 -15.02 7.37
N GLU A 105 2.22 -14.11 6.60
CA GLU A 105 2.94 -13.26 5.66
C GLU A 105 3.86 -12.27 6.38
N VAL A 106 3.41 -11.70 7.50
CA VAL A 106 4.25 -10.82 8.35
C VAL A 106 5.48 -11.57 8.88
N GLN A 107 5.33 -12.82 9.31
CA GLN A 107 6.45 -13.63 9.77
C GLN A 107 7.44 -13.95 8.64
N ARG A 108 6.94 -14.22 7.42
CA ARG A 108 7.81 -14.37 6.24
C ARG A 108 8.59 -13.10 5.95
N MET A 109 7.97 -11.93 6.08
CA MET A 109 8.62 -10.64 5.86
C MET A 109 9.70 -10.35 6.92
N LYS A 110 9.47 -10.70 8.19
CA LYS A 110 10.49 -10.60 9.26
C LYS A 110 11.75 -11.42 8.94
N ALA A 111 11.58 -12.58 8.31
CA ALA A 111 12.70 -13.47 7.97
C ALA A 111 13.55 -12.97 6.79
N LEU A 112 13.14 -11.89 6.10
CA LEU A 112 13.89 -11.34 4.98
C LEU A 112 15.08 -10.50 5.48
N SER A 113 16.28 -10.86 5.03
CA SER A 113 17.50 -10.08 5.26
C SER A 113 17.54 -8.84 4.36
N LEU A 114 16.86 -7.78 4.81
CA LEU A 114 16.75 -6.50 4.10
C LEU A 114 17.17 -5.33 5.02
N THR A 115 17.48 -4.18 4.43
CA THR A 115 17.71 -2.96 5.20
C THR A 115 16.45 -2.53 5.93
N ASP A 116 16.58 -1.84 7.05
CA ASP A 116 15.40 -1.39 7.83
C ASP A 116 14.50 -0.46 7.00
N GLN A 117 15.07 0.36 6.11
CA GLN A 117 14.31 1.20 5.19
C GLN A 117 13.47 0.36 4.23
N THR A 118 14.07 -0.64 3.58
CA THR A 118 13.35 -1.52 2.65
C THR A 118 12.30 -2.38 3.36
N ARG A 119 12.59 -2.87 4.58
CA ARG A 119 11.61 -3.62 5.39
C ARG A 119 10.38 -2.80 5.72
N ARG A 120 10.56 -1.57 6.17
CA ARG A 120 9.46 -0.64 6.48
C ARG A 120 8.62 -0.31 5.25
N TYR A 121 9.28 -0.02 4.14
CA TYR A 121 8.60 0.23 2.88
C TYR A 121 7.75 -0.96 2.44
N LEU A 122 8.34 -2.16 2.35
CA LEU A 122 7.61 -3.36 1.95
C LEU A 122 6.46 -3.69 2.90
N PHE A 123 6.65 -3.48 4.20
CA PHE A 123 5.61 -3.69 5.20
C PHE A 123 4.46 -2.69 5.06
N GLY A 124 4.75 -1.41 4.83
CA GLY A 124 3.73 -0.42 4.51
C GLY A 124 2.93 -0.79 3.26
N LEU A 125 3.59 -1.26 2.20
CA LEU A 125 2.92 -1.75 0.99
C LEU A 125 2.03 -2.97 1.26
N PHE A 126 2.52 -3.91 2.07
CA PHE A 126 1.76 -5.08 2.47
C PHE A 126 0.49 -4.65 3.22
N LEU A 127 0.61 -3.78 4.21
CA LEU A 127 -0.55 -3.29 4.97
C LEU A 127 -1.56 -2.57 4.06
N ILE A 128 -1.11 -1.71 3.15
CA ILE A 128 -2.03 -1.02 2.23
C ILE A 128 -2.72 -2.00 1.29
N LYS A 129 -1.99 -2.99 0.77
CA LYS A 129 -2.59 -4.01 -0.09
C LYS A 129 -3.66 -4.83 0.66
N THR A 130 -3.41 -5.12 1.93
CA THR A 130 -4.27 -5.99 2.75
C THR A 130 -5.47 -5.27 3.34
N PHE A 131 -5.28 -4.05 3.86
CA PHE A 131 -6.29 -3.31 4.62
C PHE A 131 -6.77 -2.02 3.94
N GLY A 132 -6.07 -1.55 2.92
CA GLY A 132 -6.33 -0.27 2.26
C GLY A 132 -5.65 0.92 2.94
N ALA A 133 -5.38 1.96 2.16
CA ALA A 133 -4.63 3.13 2.61
C ALA A 133 -5.28 3.88 3.79
N ASP A 134 -6.61 3.98 3.79
CA ASP A 134 -7.35 4.71 4.83
C ASP A 134 -7.21 4.07 6.22
N ILE A 135 -7.26 2.73 6.29
CA ILE A 135 -7.13 1.99 7.55
C ILE A 135 -5.70 2.11 8.08
N VAL A 136 -4.71 1.95 7.19
CA VAL A 136 -3.30 2.07 7.55
C VAL A 136 -2.95 3.46 8.04
N SER A 137 -3.42 4.52 7.36
CA SER A 137 -3.18 5.91 7.80
C SER A 137 -3.81 6.19 9.18
N LYS A 138 -5.00 5.66 9.45
CA LYS A 138 -5.64 5.76 10.78
C LYS A 138 -4.82 5.03 11.85
N ALA A 139 -4.35 3.82 11.56
CA ALA A 139 -3.54 3.02 12.48
C ALA A 139 -2.21 3.71 12.80
N ILE A 140 -1.52 4.26 11.79
CA ILE A 140 -0.26 5.00 11.95
C ILE A 140 -0.47 6.25 12.82
N LYS A 141 -1.53 7.01 12.59
CA LYS A 141 -1.87 8.18 13.41
C LYS A 141 -2.11 7.80 14.87
N ALA A 142 -2.90 6.74 15.11
CA ALA A 142 -3.18 6.28 16.47
C ALA A 142 -1.89 5.88 17.23
N ILE A 143 -0.96 5.18 16.58
CA ILE A 143 0.33 4.84 17.19
C ILE A 143 1.19 6.07 17.45
N ARG A 144 1.22 7.03 16.51
CA ARG A 144 2.00 8.27 16.68
C ARG A 144 1.47 9.14 17.83
N ASP A 145 0.16 9.19 17.99
CA ASP A 145 -0.49 9.90 19.09
C ASP A 145 -0.19 9.23 20.45
N ASP A 146 -0.20 7.89 20.50
CA ASP A 146 0.13 7.12 21.71
C ASP A 146 1.61 7.28 22.13
N ILE A 147 2.51 7.26 21.14
CA ILE A 147 3.94 7.57 21.35
C ILE A 147 4.12 9.02 21.83
N SER A 148 3.38 9.98 21.26
CA SER A 148 3.49 11.41 21.64
C SER A 148 2.91 11.71 23.04
N LEU A 149 1.88 10.98 23.48
CA LEU A 149 1.30 11.12 24.83
C LEU A 149 2.23 10.56 25.92
N SER A 150 3.00 9.52 25.58
CA SER A 150 3.97 8.88 26.49
C SER A 150 5.18 9.77 26.82
N ASP A 151 5.41 10.84 26.04
CA ASP A 151 6.53 11.78 26.20
C ASP A 151 6.20 12.99 27.10
N THR A 152 5.00 13.07 27.72
CA THR A 152 4.73 14.12 28.72
C THR A 152 5.37 13.76 30.07
N PRO A 153 6.38 14.51 30.56
CA PRO A 153 6.92 14.27 31.89
C PRO A 153 5.82 14.58 32.90
N GLN A 154 5.36 13.58 33.66
CA GLN A 154 4.51 13.84 34.82
C GLN A 154 5.24 14.84 35.73
N PRO A 155 4.64 16.01 36.06
CA PRO A 155 5.23 16.90 37.05
C PRO A 155 5.30 16.13 38.37
N SER A 156 6.52 15.88 38.83
CA SER A 156 6.79 15.17 40.07
C SER A 156 6.12 15.95 41.21
N LEU A 157 5.10 15.36 41.83
CA LEU A 157 4.50 15.92 43.03
C LEU A 157 5.60 16.06 44.11
N PRO A 158 5.72 17.22 44.77
CA PRO A 158 6.73 17.41 45.79
C PRO A 158 6.50 16.42 46.94
N HIS A 159 7.53 15.63 47.23
CA HIS A 159 7.58 14.70 48.35
C HIS A 159 7.42 15.49 49.67
N PRO A 160 6.48 15.13 50.56
CA PRO A 160 6.36 15.81 51.86
C PRO A 160 7.58 15.46 52.72
N ALA A 161 8.21 16.49 53.30
CA ALA A 161 9.38 16.34 54.16
C ALA A 161 9.05 15.48 55.41
N PRO A 162 10.00 14.68 55.93
CA PRO A 162 9.79 13.92 57.15
C PRO A 162 9.63 14.86 58.36
N PRO A 163 8.83 14.49 59.38
CA PRO A 163 8.70 15.30 60.57
C PRO A 163 10.01 15.29 61.36
N GLU A 164 10.54 16.49 61.66
CA GLU A 164 11.60 16.70 62.63
C GLU A 164 11.09 16.20 64.00
N GLN A 165 11.80 15.22 64.59
CA GLN A 165 11.58 14.81 65.97
C GLN A 165 12.60 15.57 66.85
N GLU A 166 12.06 16.35 67.79
CA GLU A 166 12.76 17.01 68.92
C GLU A 166 13.49 16.03 69.84
#